data_AF-A0A4Q7N4Q8-F1
#
_entry.id   AF-A0A4Q7N4Q8-F1
#
_cell.length_a   1.000
_cell.length_b   1.000
_cell.length_c   1.000
_cell.angle_alpha   90.00
_cell.angle_beta   90.00
_cell.angle_gamma   90.00
#
_symmetry.space_group_name_H-M   'P 1'
#
loop_
_entity.id
_entity.type
_entity.pdbx_description
1 polymer ?
#
loop_
_entity_poly.entity_id
_entity_poly.type
_entity_poly.pdbx_seq_one_letter_code
_entity_poly.pdbx_strand_id
1 'polypeptide(L)'
;MRSVLLTALFCLSACLFFQCSKENKGNVSAAPLTARPQHNTSNYGLYKGVFTGSTGIIVISLRNENDNVFATARIDGALYHFTAVGILELNKPTSLLFRNSNSSFNFMVYGDGSTPTISGLTIEAHPGASIILFKERSDALVRCYEGTFTGSQQGTWNLIVRKHELTGLVKTAGTTTIANGIVKADQTITGGLNNGATFEGKFVKNDVAGTWQNSTGDLTESGVWTGIRTY
;
A
#
# COMPACT_ATOMS: atom_id res chain seq x y z
N MET A 1 -57.24 -47.03 21.68
CA MET A 1 -57.39 -46.42 20.33
C MET A 1 -56.86 -45.00 20.45
N ARG A 2 -55.59 -44.73 20.12
CA ARG A 2 -55.06 -44.22 18.83
C ARG A 2 -55.67 -42.87 18.36
N SER A 3 -54.84 -41.82 18.47
CA SER A 3 -54.69 -40.57 17.67
C SER A 3 -54.28 -39.45 18.65
N VAL A 4 -53.06 -38.89 18.75
CA VAL A 4 -51.97 -38.48 17.84
C VAL A 4 -52.27 -37.20 17.04
N LEU A 5 -51.42 -36.18 17.29
CA LEU A 5 -51.10 -34.95 16.53
C LEU A 5 -52.16 -33.81 16.59
N LEU A 6 -51.84 -32.51 16.70
CA LEU A 6 -50.74 -31.73 16.08
C LEU A 6 -50.62 -30.32 16.74
N THR A 7 -49.37 -29.90 17.04
CA THR A 7 -48.75 -28.54 17.15
C THR A 7 -49.58 -27.26 17.35
N ALA A 8 -49.10 -26.39 18.26
CA ALA A 8 -48.44 -25.10 17.89
C ALA A 8 -47.86 -24.41 19.14
N LEU A 9 -46.54 -24.54 19.33
CA LEU A 9 -45.76 -23.83 20.33
C LEU A 9 -45.36 -22.46 19.73
N PHE A 10 -45.94 -21.37 20.24
CA PHE A 10 -45.59 -20.01 19.82
C PHE A 10 -44.28 -19.61 20.52
N CYS A 11 -43.15 -19.89 19.86
CA CYS A 11 -41.83 -19.49 20.34
C CYS A 11 -41.66 -17.99 20.14
N LEU A 12 -41.63 -17.26 21.26
CA LEU A 12 -41.44 -15.82 21.34
C LEU A 12 -40.06 -15.45 20.79
N SER A 13 -40.08 -14.63 19.75
CA SER A 13 -38.90 -14.09 19.06
C SER A 13 -38.08 -13.21 20.01
N ALA A 14 -36.84 -13.62 20.27
CA ALA A 14 -35.79 -12.78 20.84
C ALA A 14 -34.59 -12.79 19.88
N CYS A 15 -34.77 -12.21 18.70
CA CYS A 15 -33.64 -11.80 17.87
C CYS A 15 -32.95 -10.63 18.59
N LEU A 16 -31.92 -10.96 19.38
CA LEU A 16 -30.91 -10.02 19.82
C LEU A 16 -30.23 -9.44 18.57
N PHE A 17 -30.67 -8.27 18.16
CA PHE A 17 -29.95 -7.46 17.19
C PHE A 17 -28.63 -7.01 17.83
N PHE A 18 -27.56 -7.78 17.60
CA PHE A 18 -26.21 -7.23 17.64
C PHE A 18 -26.09 -6.25 16.49
N GLN A 19 -26.48 -5.01 16.76
CA GLN A 19 -26.20 -3.86 15.92
C GLN A 19 -24.71 -3.57 16.02
N CYS A 20 -23.92 -4.33 15.25
CA CYS A 20 -22.54 -4.00 14.97
C CYS A 20 -22.57 -2.67 14.21
N SER A 21 -22.23 -1.57 14.90
CA SER A 21 -22.01 -0.29 14.25
C SER A 21 -20.89 -0.48 13.25
N LYS A 22 -21.23 -0.59 11.96
CA LYS A 22 -20.28 -0.28 10.90
C LYS A 22 -19.85 1.15 11.13
N GLU A 23 -18.72 1.34 11.79
CA GLU A 23 -18.02 2.61 11.72
C GLU A 23 -17.72 2.85 10.25
N ASN A 24 -18.48 3.77 9.66
CA ASN A 24 -18.12 4.37 8.39
C ASN A 24 -16.82 5.13 8.63
N LYS A 25 -15.68 4.46 8.44
CA LYS A 25 -14.42 5.14 8.21
C LYS A 25 -14.66 6.11 7.07
N GLY A 26 -14.65 7.41 7.39
CA GLY A 26 -15.06 8.48 6.49
C GLY A 26 -14.36 8.35 5.15
N ASN A 27 -15.11 7.98 4.12
CA ASN A 27 -14.67 8.04 2.75
C ASN A 27 -14.68 9.51 2.33
N VAL A 28 -13.59 10.25 2.61
CA VAL A 28 -13.26 11.43 1.81
C VAL A 28 -12.63 10.92 0.52
N SER A 29 -13.48 10.38 -0.36
CA SER A 29 -13.08 9.95 -1.69
C SER A 29 -13.11 11.15 -2.61
N ALA A 30 -12.05 11.96 -2.61
CA ALA A 30 -11.70 12.69 -3.83
C ALA A 30 -11.54 11.65 -4.95
N ALA A 31 -12.06 11.92 -6.15
CA ALA A 31 -11.87 11.02 -7.28
C ALA A 31 -10.36 10.67 -7.42
N PRO A 32 -10.01 9.38 -7.60
CA PRO A 32 -8.60 9.00 -7.64
C PRO A 32 -7.90 9.73 -8.79
N LEU A 33 -6.78 10.38 -8.48
CA LEU A 33 -5.97 11.07 -9.49
C LEU A 33 -5.49 10.05 -10.53
N THR A 34 -5.69 10.38 -11.80
CA THR A 34 -5.26 9.57 -12.93
C THR A 34 -4.04 10.17 -13.61
N ALA A 35 -3.04 9.35 -13.94
CA ALA A 35 -1.86 9.80 -14.66
C ALA A 35 -2.21 10.28 -16.08
N ARG A 36 -1.66 11.42 -16.49
CA ARG A 36 -1.89 11.97 -17.83
C ARG A 36 -0.87 11.47 -18.85
N PRO A 37 -1.28 11.07 -20.07
CA PRO A 37 -0.37 10.55 -21.09
C PRO A 37 0.80 11.49 -21.42
N GLN A 38 0.55 12.80 -21.44
CA GLN A 38 1.54 13.84 -21.73
C GLN A 38 2.73 13.87 -20.75
N HIS A 39 2.59 13.23 -19.58
CA HIS A 39 3.60 13.21 -18.53
C HIS A 39 4.28 11.85 -18.38
N ASN A 40 3.99 10.87 -19.25
CA ASN A 40 4.51 9.50 -19.14
C ASN A 40 6.05 9.42 -19.20
N THR A 41 6.71 10.36 -19.88
CA THR A 41 8.16 10.36 -20.12
C THR A 41 8.84 11.63 -19.58
N SER A 42 8.25 12.23 -18.53
CA SER A 42 8.78 13.42 -17.87
C SER A 42 8.75 13.27 -16.34
N ASN A 43 9.47 14.13 -15.64
CA ASN A 43 9.41 14.30 -14.19
C ASN A 43 8.06 14.83 -13.68
N TYR A 44 7.18 15.31 -14.56
CA TYR A 44 5.80 15.67 -14.17
C TYR A 44 4.93 14.42 -14.10
N GLY A 45 3.77 14.50 -13.45
CA GLY A 45 2.79 13.41 -13.36
C GLY A 45 2.60 12.88 -11.95
N LEU A 46 2.07 11.67 -11.83
CA LEU A 46 1.79 11.01 -10.55
C LEU A 46 2.85 10.01 -10.17
N TYR A 47 3.19 10.01 -8.89
CA TYR A 47 4.01 8.99 -8.24
C TYR A 47 3.22 8.42 -7.08
N LYS A 48 3.15 7.10 -7.00
CA LYS A 48 2.32 6.38 -6.03
C LYS A 48 3.18 5.36 -5.31
N GLY A 49 2.98 5.22 -4.02
CA GLY A 49 3.82 4.41 -3.18
C GLY A 49 3.14 3.84 -1.96
N VAL A 50 3.86 2.97 -1.26
CA VAL A 50 3.49 2.43 0.04
C VAL A 50 4.47 2.87 1.10
N PHE A 51 3.99 2.87 2.34
CA PHE A 51 4.67 3.34 3.53
C PHE A 51 4.81 2.19 4.54
N THR A 52 5.93 2.09 5.26
CA THR A 52 6.08 1.26 6.47
C THR A 52 6.69 2.06 7.63
N GLY A 53 6.63 1.53 8.86
CA GLY A 53 6.86 2.25 10.14
C GLY A 53 5.55 2.35 10.94
N SER A 54 4.50 2.64 10.19
CA SER A 54 3.08 2.28 10.40
C SER A 54 2.57 1.73 9.05
N THR A 55 1.27 1.57 8.80
CA THR A 55 0.78 1.24 7.45
C THR A 55 0.28 2.48 6.72
N GLY A 56 0.50 2.54 5.40
CA GLY A 56 -0.06 3.63 4.62
C GLY A 56 0.32 3.63 3.14
N ILE A 57 -0.21 4.64 2.46
CA ILE A 57 0.08 4.97 1.05
C ILE A 57 0.51 6.43 0.91
N ILE A 58 1.26 6.71 -0.15
CA ILE A 58 1.65 8.07 -0.53
C ILE A 58 1.35 8.31 -2.01
N VAL A 59 0.89 9.51 -2.33
CA VAL A 59 0.72 10.01 -3.68
C VAL A 59 1.43 11.35 -3.79
N ILE A 60 2.28 11.51 -4.79
CA ILE A 60 2.95 12.76 -5.14
C ILE A 60 2.45 13.17 -6.53
N SER A 61 1.95 14.39 -6.65
CA SER A 61 1.52 15.00 -7.90
C SER A 61 2.46 16.13 -8.25
N LEU A 62 3.17 16.00 -9.37
CA LEU A 62 4.05 17.04 -9.91
C LEU A 62 3.43 17.58 -11.18
N ARG A 63 2.62 18.65 -11.08
CA ARG A 63 1.88 19.23 -12.21
C ARG A 63 1.13 18.19 -13.05
N ASN A 64 0.60 17.15 -12.41
CA ASN A 64 -0.20 16.15 -13.12
C ASN A 64 -1.53 16.74 -13.56
N GLU A 65 -2.11 17.62 -12.75
CA GLU A 65 -3.32 18.37 -13.05
C GLU A 65 -3.06 19.84 -12.74
N ASN A 66 -3.08 20.66 -13.80
CA ASN A 66 -2.73 22.08 -13.73
C ASN A 66 -1.30 22.28 -13.16
N ASP A 67 -1.03 23.43 -12.55
CA ASP A 67 0.28 23.75 -11.97
C ASP A 67 0.48 23.23 -10.53
N ASN A 68 -0.38 22.33 -10.05
CA ASN A 68 -0.35 21.86 -8.67
C ASN A 68 0.86 20.94 -8.40
N VAL A 69 1.57 21.21 -7.31
CA VAL A 69 2.69 20.39 -6.81
C VAL A 69 2.46 20.07 -5.34
N PHE A 70 2.11 18.82 -5.03
CA PHE A 70 1.78 18.41 -3.66
C PHE A 70 2.03 16.92 -3.45
N ALA A 71 2.06 16.51 -2.19
CA ALA A 71 1.97 15.11 -1.82
C ALA A 71 0.88 14.90 -0.76
N THR A 72 0.22 13.75 -0.82
CA THR A 72 -0.68 13.28 0.23
C THR A 72 -0.22 11.93 0.72
N ALA A 73 -0.20 11.73 2.03
CA ALA A 73 0.00 10.41 2.63
C ALA A 73 -1.21 10.05 3.47
N ARG A 74 -1.66 8.80 3.42
CA ARG A 74 -2.62 8.26 4.38
C ARG A 74 -1.89 7.22 5.21
N ILE A 75 -1.71 7.50 6.51
CA ILE A 75 -0.95 6.65 7.43
C ILE A 75 -1.87 6.35 8.62
N ASP A 76 -2.07 5.06 8.92
CA ASP A 76 -3.02 4.58 9.95
C ASP A 76 -4.43 5.21 9.81
N GLY A 77 -4.83 5.53 8.58
CA GLY A 77 -6.11 6.19 8.27
C GLY A 77 -6.10 7.71 8.38
N ALA A 78 -5.08 8.34 8.98
CA ALA A 78 -4.93 9.79 9.03
C ALA A 78 -4.36 10.34 7.71
N LEU A 79 -4.91 11.47 7.24
CA LEU A 79 -4.51 12.11 5.98
C LEU A 79 -3.54 13.28 6.25
N TYR A 80 -2.39 13.24 5.59
CA TYR A 80 -1.35 14.27 5.64
C TYR A 80 -1.27 14.96 4.28
N HIS A 81 -1.21 16.29 4.29
CA HIS A 81 -1.06 17.13 3.10
C HIS A 81 0.27 17.86 3.12
N PHE A 82 1.17 17.53 2.20
CA PHE A 82 2.48 18.14 2.12
C PHE A 82 2.55 19.15 0.98
N THR A 83 3.13 20.32 1.29
CA THR A 83 3.48 21.33 0.28
C THR A 83 4.93 21.17 -0.14
N ALA A 84 5.21 21.36 -1.43
CA ALA A 84 6.56 21.29 -1.97
C ALA A 84 7.31 22.62 -1.82
N VAL A 85 8.61 22.53 -1.55
CA VAL A 85 9.58 23.62 -1.62
C VAL A 85 10.71 23.19 -2.54
N GLY A 86 11.05 24.03 -3.50
CA GLY A 86 12.12 23.77 -4.46
C GLY A 86 11.75 24.18 -5.88
N ILE A 87 12.67 23.93 -6.80
CA ILE A 87 12.49 24.24 -8.22
C ILE A 87 12.01 22.98 -8.93
N LEU A 88 10.92 23.11 -9.68
CA LEU A 88 10.39 22.08 -10.55
C LEU A 88 10.36 22.62 -11.99
N GLU A 89 11.19 22.02 -12.84
CA GLU A 89 11.28 22.33 -14.27
C GLU A 89 11.01 21.07 -15.09
N LEU A 90 10.26 21.21 -16.19
CA LEU A 90 9.93 20.08 -17.04
C LEU A 90 11.19 19.45 -17.66
N ASN A 91 11.25 18.13 -17.62
CA ASN A 91 12.34 17.31 -18.19
C ASN A 91 13.72 17.53 -17.55
N LYS A 92 13.76 18.04 -16.31
CA LYS A 92 14.99 18.21 -15.52
C LYS A 92 14.99 17.31 -14.29
N PRO A 93 16.15 16.75 -13.88
CA PRO A 93 16.28 16.13 -12.57
C PRO A 93 15.78 17.08 -11.49
N THR A 94 15.00 16.57 -10.56
CA THR A 94 14.26 17.37 -9.59
C THR A 94 14.56 16.87 -8.19
N SER A 95 14.72 17.80 -7.25
CA SER A 95 14.76 17.54 -5.81
C SER A 95 13.83 18.52 -5.11
N LEU A 96 12.77 18.01 -4.47
CA LEU A 96 11.76 18.82 -3.78
C LEU A 96 11.67 18.39 -2.32
N LEU A 97 11.68 19.36 -1.42
CA LEU A 97 11.37 19.16 -0.01
C LEU A 97 9.87 19.28 0.20
N PHE A 98 9.22 18.21 0.64
CA PHE A 98 7.82 18.20 1.03
C PHE A 98 7.70 18.38 2.55
N ARG A 99 6.83 19.28 3.00
CA ARG A 99 6.62 19.58 4.44
C ARG A 99 5.15 19.58 4.83
N ASN A 100 4.86 19.07 6.02
CA ASN A 100 3.60 19.15 6.72
C ASN A 100 3.91 19.25 8.22
N SER A 101 3.83 20.45 8.81
CA SER A 101 4.16 20.68 10.23
C SER A 101 5.55 20.10 10.59
N ASN A 102 5.61 19.14 11.53
CA ASN A 102 6.84 18.47 11.97
C ASN A 102 7.27 17.30 11.07
N SER A 103 6.50 17.00 10.02
CA SER A 103 6.76 15.93 9.06
C SER A 103 7.37 16.48 7.77
N SER A 104 8.37 15.79 7.22
CA SER A 104 9.00 16.16 5.96
C SER A 104 9.70 15.01 5.26
N PHE A 105 9.92 15.15 3.97
CA PHE A 105 10.79 14.26 3.19
C PHE A 105 11.30 14.97 1.93
N ASN A 106 12.45 14.55 1.42
CA ASN A 106 12.93 14.95 0.10
C ASN A 106 12.47 13.92 -0.93
N PHE A 107 11.88 14.38 -2.02
CA PHE A 107 11.58 13.58 -3.21
C PHE A 107 12.54 13.95 -4.32
N MET A 108 13.18 12.93 -4.91
CA MET A 108 14.09 13.10 -6.04
C MET A 108 13.66 12.21 -7.20
N VAL A 109 13.78 12.72 -8.43
CA VAL A 109 13.45 11.97 -9.65
C VAL A 109 14.26 12.51 -10.84
N TYR A 110 14.59 11.65 -11.80
CA TYR A 110 15.19 12.09 -13.05
C TYR A 110 14.19 12.84 -13.95
N GLY A 111 14.73 13.58 -14.92
CA GLY A 111 13.94 14.41 -15.84
C GLY A 111 12.91 13.64 -16.67
N ASP A 112 13.14 12.36 -16.92
CA ASP A 112 12.20 11.46 -17.62
C ASP A 112 11.15 10.83 -16.68
N GLY A 113 11.24 11.14 -15.38
CA GLY A 113 10.38 10.58 -14.34
C GLY A 113 10.82 9.21 -13.82
N SER A 114 11.96 8.70 -14.25
CA SER A 114 12.52 7.43 -13.76
C SER A 114 13.17 7.56 -12.39
N THR A 115 13.31 6.40 -11.73
CA THR A 115 13.95 6.21 -10.41
C THR A 115 13.54 7.24 -9.34
N PRO A 116 12.24 7.39 -9.04
CA PRO A 116 11.81 8.22 -7.93
C PRO A 116 12.38 7.67 -6.62
N THR A 117 12.91 8.55 -5.77
CA THR A 117 13.47 8.19 -4.47
C THR A 117 13.01 9.16 -3.39
N ILE A 118 12.96 8.66 -2.16
CA ILE A 118 12.65 9.44 -0.96
C ILE A 118 13.86 9.40 -0.03
N SER A 119 14.25 10.54 0.53
CA SER A 119 15.29 10.64 1.55
C SER A 119 14.91 11.64 2.65
N GLY A 120 15.61 11.59 3.78
CA GLY A 120 15.34 12.50 4.91
C GLY A 120 13.91 12.39 5.45
N LEU A 121 13.31 11.20 5.39
CA LEU A 121 11.94 10.96 5.81
C LEU A 121 11.81 11.11 7.33
N THR A 122 10.99 12.07 7.74
CA THR A 122 10.56 12.28 9.12
C THR A 122 9.05 12.41 9.10
N ILE A 123 8.35 11.49 9.77
CA ILE A 123 6.91 11.58 9.95
C ILE A 123 6.65 11.55 11.46
N GLU A 124 5.97 12.58 11.95
CA GLU A 124 5.58 12.71 13.35
C GLU A 124 4.79 11.47 13.80
N ALA A 125 5.13 10.94 14.98
CA ALA A 125 4.57 9.69 15.55
C ALA A 125 4.87 8.38 14.79
N HIS A 126 5.62 8.40 13.69
CA HIS A 126 5.97 7.21 12.91
C HIS A 126 7.49 7.07 12.69
N PRO A 127 8.27 6.79 13.77
CA PRO A 127 9.72 6.66 13.68
C PRO A 127 10.13 5.43 12.87
N GLY A 128 11.30 5.51 12.21
CA GLY A 128 11.83 4.40 11.41
C GLY A 128 10.99 4.08 10.18
N ALA A 129 10.25 5.07 9.68
CA ALA A 129 9.42 4.94 8.50
C ALA A 129 10.23 4.69 7.23
N SER A 130 9.60 4.06 6.24
CA SER A 130 10.18 3.81 4.92
C SER A 130 9.13 3.96 3.84
N ILE A 131 9.53 4.46 2.68
CA ILE A 131 8.66 4.63 1.52
C ILE A 131 9.33 4.02 0.31
N ILE A 132 8.55 3.26 -0.47
CA ILE A 132 8.86 2.96 -1.86
C ILE A 132 7.74 3.51 -2.72
N LEU A 133 8.07 4.00 -3.89
CA LEU A 133 7.12 4.60 -4.81
C LEU A 133 7.59 4.47 -6.24
N PHE A 134 6.64 4.60 -7.15
CA PHE A 134 6.89 4.52 -8.58
C PHE A 134 6.02 5.52 -9.31
N LYS A 135 6.52 5.96 -10.47
CA LYS A 135 5.74 6.75 -11.40
C LYS A 135 4.57 5.93 -11.94
N GLU A 136 3.37 6.48 -11.87
CA GLU A 136 2.23 5.96 -12.62
C GLU A 136 2.23 6.55 -14.02
N ARG A 137 1.99 5.69 -15.01
CA ARG A 137 1.79 6.09 -16.40
C ARG A 137 0.32 5.90 -16.76
N SER A 138 -0.14 6.65 -17.75
CA SER A 138 -1.52 6.53 -18.24
C SER A 138 -1.87 5.14 -18.78
N ASP A 139 -0.87 4.34 -19.14
CA ASP A 139 -0.98 2.98 -19.66
C ASP A 139 -0.54 1.90 -18.65
N ALA A 140 -0.09 2.28 -17.45
CA ALA A 140 0.41 1.36 -16.44
C ALA A 140 0.10 1.88 -15.03
N LEU A 141 -0.98 1.33 -14.45
CA LEU A 141 -1.41 1.66 -13.09
C LEU A 141 -0.40 1.17 -12.05
N VAL A 142 -0.22 2.00 -11.03
CA VAL A 142 0.50 1.64 -9.80
C VAL A 142 -0.54 1.34 -8.74
N ARG A 143 -0.74 0.05 -8.45
CA ARG A 143 -1.71 -0.39 -7.43
C ARG A 143 -1.01 -0.55 -6.10
N CYS A 144 -1.54 0.09 -5.06
CA CYS A 144 -0.98 0.02 -3.71
C CYS A 144 -1.88 -0.84 -2.83
N TYR A 145 -1.25 -1.68 -2.01
CA TYR A 145 -1.94 -2.55 -1.06
C TYR A 145 -1.35 -2.34 0.33
N GLU A 146 -2.24 -2.19 1.30
CA GLU A 146 -1.90 -2.16 2.72
C GLU A 146 -2.17 -3.56 3.29
N GLY A 147 -1.21 -4.10 4.05
CA GLY A 147 -1.22 -5.51 4.41
C GLY A 147 -0.43 -5.86 5.66
N THR A 148 -0.58 -7.11 6.06
CA THR A 148 0.06 -7.69 7.26
C THR A 148 0.56 -9.09 6.97
N PHE A 149 1.44 -9.58 7.84
CA PHE A 149 1.82 -10.99 7.86
C PHE A 149 1.87 -11.51 9.30
N THR A 150 1.68 -12.81 9.44
CA THR A 150 1.65 -13.54 10.72
C THR A 150 2.27 -14.93 10.54
N GLY A 151 2.59 -15.62 11.63
CA GLY A 151 3.22 -16.95 11.64
C GLY A 151 4.29 -17.01 12.71
N SER A 152 5.47 -17.53 12.38
CA SER A 152 6.66 -17.47 13.24
C SER A 152 7.09 -16.04 13.56
N GLN A 153 6.74 -15.09 12.70
CA GLN A 153 6.90 -13.64 12.91
C GLN A 153 5.62 -12.92 12.47
N GLN A 154 5.49 -11.66 12.88
CA GLN A 154 4.38 -10.80 12.48
C GLN A 154 4.83 -9.37 12.20
N GLY A 155 4.03 -8.66 11.40
CA GLY A 155 4.28 -7.26 11.07
C GLY A 155 3.46 -6.75 9.90
N THR A 156 3.90 -5.64 9.32
CA THR A 156 3.24 -5.03 8.15
C THR A 156 3.89 -5.51 6.86
N TRP A 157 3.07 -5.70 5.84
CA TRP A 157 3.54 -6.02 4.50
C TRP A 157 2.73 -5.21 3.48
N ASN A 158 3.30 -4.09 3.04
CA ASN A 158 2.67 -3.22 2.07
C ASN A 158 3.29 -3.44 0.69
N LEU A 159 2.45 -3.44 -0.35
CA LEU A 159 2.82 -3.89 -1.69
C LEU A 159 2.47 -2.86 -2.75
N ILE A 160 3.31 -2.80 -3.77
CA ILE A 160 3.05 -2.11 -5.03
C ILE A 160 3.06 -3.14 -6.15
N VAL A 161 2.03 -3.10 -6.99
CA VAL A 161 1.91 -3.96 -8.17
C VAL A 161 1.84 -3.09 -9.42
N ARG A 162 2.73 -3.36 -10.37
CA ARG A 162 2.82 -2.66 -11.66
C ARG A 162 3.02 -3.68 -12.76
N LYS A 163 2.07 -3.77 -13.68
CA LYS A 163 2.05 -4.82 -14.72
C LYS A 163 2.23 -6.22 -14.09
N HIS A 164 3.37 -6.87 -14.32
CA HIS A 164 3.73 -8.20 -13.84
C HIS A 164 4.75 -8.17 -12.70
N GLU A 165 5.05 -7.00 -12.15
CA GLU A 165 6.02 -6.83 -11.06
C GLU A 165 5.31 -6.51 -9.75
N LEU A 166 5.84 -7.09 -8.68
CA LEU A 166 5.48 -6.79 -7.31
C LEU A 166 6.73 -6.33 -6.55
N THR A 167 6.62 -5.20 -5.85
CA THR A 167 7.63 -4.73 -4.90
C THR A 167 6.92 -4.41 -3.59
N GLY A 168 7.53 -4.72 -2.45
CA GLY A 168 6.92 -4.49 -1.16
C GLY A 168 7.90 -4.07 -0.09
N LEU A 169 7.36 -3.48 0.96
CA LEU A 169 8.05 -3.22 2.21
C LEU A 169 7.47 -4.13 3.29
N VAL A 170 8.33 -4.95 3.87
CA VAL A 170 8.01 -5.86 4.99
C VAL A 170 8.67 -5.28 6.23
N LYS A 171 7.89 -4.98 7.27
CA LYS A 171 8.38 -4.40 8.52
C LYS A 171 8.11 -5.36 9.67
N THR A 172 9.16 -5.72 10.39
CA THR A 172 9.09 -6.40 11.69
C THR A 172 9.47 -5.41 12.79
N ALA A 173 9.48 -5.84 14.06
CA ALA A 173 9.70 -4.97 15.24
C ALA A 173 10.98 -4.12 15.22
N GLY A 174 11.93 -4.38 14.32
CA GLY A 174 13.14 -3.55 14.16
C GLY A 174 13.59 -3.31 12.73
N THR A 175 13.17 -4.13 11.78
CA THR A 175 13.80 -4.20 10.46
C THR A 175 12.78 -3.99 9.34
N THR A 176 13.16 -3.18 8.35
CA THR A 176 12.44 -3.07 7.09
C THR A 176 13.20 -3.85 6.02
N THR A 177 12.49 -4.73 5.31
CA THR A 177 13.02 -5.63 4.29
C THR A 177 12.25 -5.39 2.98
N ILE A 178 12.93 -5.47 1.84
CA ILE A 178 12.28 -5.29 0.53
C ILE A 178 11.88 -6.66 -0.01
N ALA A 179 10.61 -6.80 -0.35
CA ALA A 179 10.09 -7.95 -1.09
C ALA A 179 10.04 -7.62 -2.58
N ASN A 180 10.47 -8.55 -3.43
CA ASN A 180 10.33 -8.47 -4.88
C ASN A 180 9.71 -9.76 -5.41
N GLY A 181 8.77 -9.64 -6.34
CA GLY A 181 8.08 -10.79 -6.91
C GLY A 181 7.53 -10.53 -8.31
N ILE A 182 7.00 -11.59 -8.90
CA ILE A 182 6.41 -11.60 -10.23
C ILE A 182 4.94 -12.02 -10.10
N VAL A 183 4.06 -11.30 -10.80
CA VAL A 183 2.65 -11.62 -10.96
C VAL A 183 2.44 -12.30 -12.31
N LYS A 184 2.09 -13.59 -12.27
CA LYS A 184 1.85 -14.41 -13.45
C LYS A 184 0.47 -14.11 -14.06
N ALA A 185 0.25 -14.58 -15.29
CA ALA A 185 -1.00 -14.35 -16.03
C ALA A 185 -2.24 -14.96 -15.33
N ASP A 186 -2.06 -16.06 -14.58
CA ASP A 186 -3.10 -16.71 -13.78
C ASP A 186 -3.32 -16.06 -12.39
N GLN A 187 -2.74 -14.87 -12.20
CA GLN A 187 -2.77 -14.06 -10.97
C GLN A 187 -2.03 -14.69 -9.78
N THR A 188 -1.25 -15.75 -9.99
CA THR A 188 -0.36 -16.27 -8.95
C THR A 188 0.90 -15.41 -8.82
N ILE A 189 1.48 -15.43 -7.63
CA ILE A 189 2.61 -14.61 -7.23
C ILE A 189 3.71 -15.54 -6.73
N THR A 190 4.93 -15.26 -7.15
CA THR A 190 6.15 -15.86 -6.59
C THR A 190 7.19 -14.76 -6.37
N GLY A 191 7.91 -14.80 -5.26
CA GLY A 191 8.95 -13.82 -4.98
C GLY A 191 9.84 -14.16 -3.80
N GLY A 192 10.72 -13.22 -3.47
CA GLY A 192 11.62 -13.32 -2.34
C GLY A 192 11.90 -11.97 -1.70
N LEU A 193 12.43 -12.04 -0.49
CA LEU A 193 12.92 -10.91 0.28
C LEU A 193 14.44 -10.88 0.22
N ASN A 194 15.04 -9.70 0.36
CA ASN A 194 16.50 -9.55 0.34
C ASN A 194 17.23 -10.21 1.52
N ASN A 195 16.51 -10.77 2.50
CA ASN A 195 17.06 -11.57 3.59
C ASN A 195 17.05 -13.09 3.31
N GLY A 196 16.64 -13.54 2.11
CA GLY A 196 16.59 -14.94 1.72
C GLY A 196 15.23 -15.63 1.89
N ALA A 197 14.25 -14.99 2.55
CA ALA A 197 12.89 -15.54 2.64
C ALA A 197 12.21 -15.57 1.27
N THR A 198 11.35 -16.56 1.04
CA THR A 198 10.54 -16.68 -0.19
C THR A 198 9.05 -16.56 0.14
N PHE A 199 8.27 -16.16 -0.85
CA PHE A 199 6.82 -16.08 -0.71
C PHE A 199 6.10 -16.44 -1.99
N GLU A 200 4.89 -16.94 -1.79
CA GLU A 200 3.93 -17.23 -2.85
C GLU A 200 2.59 -16.62 -2.47
N GLY A 201 1.73 -16.42 -3.45
CA GLY A 201 0.39 -15.91 -3.20
C GLY A 201 -0.46 -15.85 -4.44
N LYS A 202 -1.64 -15.24 -4.31
CA LYS A 202 -2.57 -15.06 -5.41
C LYS A 202 -3.46 -13.85 -5.17
N PHE A 203 -3.83 -13.16 -6.25
CA PHE A 203 -4.91 -12.18 -6.17
C PHE A 203 -6.27 -12.87 -6.13
N VAL A 204 -7.14 -12.37 -5.26
CA VAL A 204 -8.56 -12.72 -5.20
C VAL A 204 -9.34 -11.41 -5.27
N LYS A 205 -9.86 -11.09 -6.46
CA LYS A 205 -10.49 -9.79 -6.75
C LYS A 205 -9.51 -8.62 -6.51
N ASN A 206 -9.77 -7.79 -5.51
CA ASN A 206 -8.94 -6.64 -5.14
C ASN A 206 -8.02 -6.94 -3.95
N ASP A 207 -8.09 -8.14 -3.40
CA ASP A 207 -7.26 -8.55 -2.27
C ASP A 207 -6.15 -9.48 -2.76
N VAL A 208 -5.11 -9.57 -1.97
CA VAL A 208 -3.97 -10.44 -2.22
C VAL A 208 -3.63 -11.17 -0.94
N ALA A 209 -3.34 -12.46 -1.04
CA ALA A 209 -2.94 -13.26 0.10
C ALA A 209 -2.00 -14.38 -0.32
N GLY A 210 -1.27 -14.93 0.64
CA GLY A 210 -0.34 -16.00 0.38
C GLY A 210 0.40 -16.51 1.60
N THR A 211 1.48 -17.23 1.34
CA THR A 211 2.37 -17.81 2.35
C THR A 211 3.78 -17.28 2.18
N TRP A 212 4.54 -17.32 3.27
CA TRP A 212 5.97 -17.00 3.28
C TRP A 212 6.72 -18.06 4.07
N GLN A 213 7.99 -18.24 3.73
CA GLN A 213 8.91 -19.11 4.42
C GLN A 213 10.32 -18.52 4.43
N ASN A 214 11.07 -18.78 5.49
CA ASN A 214 12.46 -18.42 5.62
C ASN A 214 13.21 -19.60 6.25
N SER A 215 14.06 -20.26 5.47
CA SER A 215 14.86 -21.38 5.93
C SER A 215 16.31 -20.94 6.09
N THR A 216 16.80 -20.95 7.33
CA THR A 216 18.21 -20.66 7.66
C THR A 216 18.78 -21.86 8.41
N GLY A 217 19.55 -22.71 7.70
CA GLY A 217 19.98 -24.00 8.24
C GLY A 217 18.78 -24.90 8.56
N ASP A 218 18.73 -25.43 9.79
CA ASP A 218 17.63 -26.30 10.24
C ASP A 218 16.40 -25.53 10.76
N LEU A 219 16.50 -24.19 10.89
CA LEU A 219 15.39 -23.35 11.33
C LEU A 219 14.54 -22.97 10.11
N THR A 220 13.24 -23.30 10.19
CA THR A 220 12.25 -22.86 9.21
C THR A 220 11.20 -21.99 9.89
N GLU A 221 11.21 -20.71 9.56
CA GLU A 221 10.13 -19.78 9.88
C GLU A 221 9.12 -19.78 8.75
N SER A 222 7.83 -19.69 9.06
CA SER A 222 6.80 -19.61 8.03
C SER A 222 5.54 -18.93 8.52
N GLY A 223 4.67 -18.59 7.58
CA GLY A 223 3.39 -18.00 7.89
C GLY A 223 2.57 -17.61 6.69
N VAL A 224 1.60 -16.73 6.93
CA VAL A 224 0.68 -16.19 5.94
C VAL A 224 0.79 -14.67 5.86
N TRP A 225 0.44 -14.11 4.71
CA TRP A 225 0.38 -12.67 4.50
C TRP A 225 -0.87 -12.30 3.72
N THR A 226 -1.33 -11.06 3.91
CA THR A 226 -2.51 -10.50 3.26
C THR A 226 -2.27 -9.04 2.88
N GLY A 227 -2.99 -8.55 1.88
CA GLY A 227 -3.03 -7.15 1.49
C GLY A 227 -4.35 -6.78 0.84
N ILE A 228 -4.86 -5.59 1.16
CA ILE A 228 -6.09 -5.04 0.60
C ILE A 228 -5.70 -3.87 -0.28
N ARG A 229 -6.28 -3.79 -1.49
CA ARG A 229 -6.02 -2.66 -2.39
C ARG A 229 -6.57 -1.37 -1.79
N THR A 230 -5.70 -0.39 -1.67
CA THR A 230 -6.04 0.92 -1.14
C THR A 230 -5.87 2.06 -2.13
N TYR A 231 -5.23 1.79 -3.29
CA TYR A 231 -5.18 2.68 -4.44
C TYR A 231 -5.03 1.90 -5.76
#